data_AF-T1DMT9-F1
#
_entry.id   AF-T1DMT9-F1
#
_cell.length_a   1.000
_cell.length_b   1.000
_cell.length_c   1.000
_cell.angle_alpha   90.00
_cell.angle_beta   90.00
_cell.angle_gamma   90.00
#
_symmetry.space_group_name_H-M   'P 1'
#
loop_
_entity.id
_entity.type
_entity.pdbx_description
1 polymer ?
#
loop_
_entity_poly.entity_id
_entity_poly.type
_entity_poly.pdbx_seq_one_letter_code
_entity_poly.pdbx_strand_id
1 'polypeptide(L)'
;MRDWLFNVMHDLASRDELPEQYRALEHEAETNMTKRWTNAAIWKWCDLDGHPHDNTVSRHELFPIRAPLMALEHCISPFLESCDPNGDHRISLQEWGKCLGLEEDDLTARCAEITKPDEPERNDIEAAV
;
A
#
# COMPACT_ATOMS: atom_id res chain seq x y z
N MET A 1 9.32 2.22 10.83
CA MET A 1 8.06 2.09 10.08
C MET A 1 8.23 1.23 8.83
N ARG A 2 9.16 1.53 7.91
CA ARG A 2 9.36 0.72 6.68
C ARG A 2 9.63 -0.78 6.90
N ASP A 3 10.47 -1.14 7.88
CA ASP A 3 10.74 -2.55 8.19
C ASP A 3 9.51 -3.25 8.76
N TRP A 4 8.74 -2.53 9.58
CA TRP A 4 7.49 -3.03 10.12
C TRP A 4 6.47 -3.30 9.01
N LEU A 5 6.34 -2.41 8.03
CA LEU A 5 5.46 -2.63 6.86
C LEU A 5 5.83 -3.89 6.10
N PHE A 6 7.12 -4.11 5.82
CA PHE A 6 7.58 -5.33 5.15
C PHE A 6 7.26 -6.59 5.97
N ASN A 7 7.54 -6.58 7.27
CA ASN A 7 7.25 -7.74 8.12
C ASN A 7 5.75 -8.04 8.20
N VAL A 8 4.89 -7.01 8.25
CA VAL A 8 3.44 -7.21 8.22
C VAL A 8 3.00 -7.78 6.87
N MET A 9 3.53 -7.26 5.75
CA MET A 9 3.22 -7.78 4.40
C MET A 9 3.59 -9.27 4.28
N HIS A 10 4.80 -9.61 4.71
CA HIS A 10 5.32 -10.97 4.70
C HIS A 10 4.50 -11.90 5.61
N ASP A 11 4.19 -11.46 6.83
CA ASP A 11 3.35 -12.21 7.77
C ASP A 11 1.95 -12.48 7.20
N LEU A 12 1.31 -11.48 6.59
CA LEU A 12 0.02 -11.63 5.94
C LEU A 12 0.11 -12.62 4.77
N ALA A 13 1.17 -12.55 3.95
CA ALA A 13 1.38 -13.48 2.85
C ALA A 13 1.53 -14.93 3.35
N SER A 14 2.32 -15.13 4.42
CA SER A 14 2.56 -16.44 5.04
C SER A 14 1.32 -17.10 5.63
N ARG A 15 0.33 -16.28 6.04
CA ARG A 15 -0.95 -16.70 6.62
C ARG A 15 -2.07 -16.80 5.59
N ASP A 16 -1.77 -16.57 4.31
CA ASP A 16 -2.77 -16.52 3.23
C ASP A 16 -3.80 -15.39 3.37
N GLU A 17 -3.43 -14.31 4.09
CA GLU A 17 -4.28 -13.16 4.39
C GLU A 17 -3.97 -11.93 3.50
N LEU A 18 -2.84 -11.95 2.76
CA LEU A 18 -2.51 -10.91 1.79
C LEU A 18 -3.35 -11.10 0.51
N PRO A 19 -4.09 -10.07 0.03
CA PRO A 19 -4.85 -10.18 -1.21
C PRO A 19 -3.97 -10.58 -2.40
N GLU A 20 -4.50 -11.43 -3.28
CA GLU A 20 -3.74 -12.06 -4.37
C GLU A 20 -3.00 -11.06 -5.25
N GLN A 21 -3.66 -9.94 -5.57
CA GLN A 21 -3.13 -8.81 -6.34
C GLN A 21 -1.83 -8.22 -5.77
N TYR A 22 -1.53 -8.41 -4.48
CA TYR A 22 -0.32 -7.92 -3.83
C TYR A 22 0.77 -8.99 -3.64
N ARG A 23 0.50 -10.28 -3.95
CA ARG A 23 1.50 -11.35 -3.75
C ARG A 23 2.73 -11.18 -4.63
N ALA A 24 2.56 -10.71 -5.86
CA ALA A 24 3.69 -10.43 -6.74
C ALA A 24 4.64 -9.38 -6.14
N LEU A 25 4.09 -8.36 -5.47
CA LEU A 25 4.90 -7.35 -4.78
C LEU A 25 5.65 -7.93 -3.59
N GLU A 26 5.01 -8.80 -2.80
CA GLU A 26 5.64 -9.45 -1.65
C GLU A 26 6.80 -10.36 -2.09
N HIS A 27 6.57 -11.19 -3.12
CA HIS A 27 7.59 -12.07 -3.64
C HIS A 27 8.82 -11.32 -4.17
N GLU A 28 8.59 -10.20 -4.87
CA GLU A 28 9.68 -9.32 -5.32
C GLU A 28 10.39 -8.65 -4.13
N ALA A 29 9.67 -8.30 -3.06
CA ALA A 29 10.24 -7.72 -1.85
C ALA A 29 11.15 -8.70 -1.08
N GLU A 30 10.85 -10.00 -1.12
CA GLU A 30 11.70 -11.03 -0.53
C GLU A 30 12.96 -11.29 -1.34
N THR A 31 12.80 -11.40 -2.66
CA THR A 31 13.85 -11.85 -3.57
C THR A 31 14.79 -10.73 -4.00
N ASN A 32 14.32 -9.47 -3.99
CA ASN A 32 15.08 -8.28 -4.36
C ASN A 32 15.15 -7.27 -3.21
N MET A 33 16.30 -7.22 -2.54
CA MET A 33 16.56 -6.30 -1.43
C MET A 33 16.34 -4.81 -1.76
N THR A 34 16.51 -4.41 -3.03
CA THR A 34 16.27 -3.02 -3.46
C THR A 34 14.78 -2.67 -3.49
N LYS A 35 13.90 -3.66 -3.65
CA LYS A 35 12.45 -3.49 -3.69
C LYS A 35 11.75 -3.83 -2.38
N ARG A 36 12.47 -4.42 -1.42
CA ARG A 36 11.95 -4.84 -0.11
C ARG A 36 11.04 -3.80 0.55
N TRP A 37 11.56 -2.59 0.78
CA TRP A 37 10.80 -1.56 1.48
C TRP A 37 9.84 -0.80 0.56
N THR A 38 10.22 -0.62 -0.70
CA THR A 38 9.41 0.08 -1.71
C THR A 38 8.12 -0.66 -1.97
N ASN A 39 8.16 -1.97 -2.21
CA ASN A 39 6.97 -2.78 -2.48
C ASN A 39 6.03 -2.84 -1.28
N ALA A 40 6.58 -2.96 -0.06
CA ALA A 40 5.78 -2.91 1.16
C ALA A 40 5.14 -1.53 1.38
N ALA A 41 5.85 -0.45 1.06
CA ALA A 41 5.32 0.91 1.14
C ALA A 41 4.20 1.15 0.13
N ILE A 42 4.38 0.69 -1.12
CA ILE A 42 3.38 0.74 -2.18
C ILE A 42 2.14 -0.03 -1.77
N TRP A 43 2.28 -1.33 -1.44
CA TRP A 43 1.16 -2.16 -1.01
C TRP A 43 0.36 -1.47 0.09
N LYS A 44 1.03 -1.01 1.16
CA LYS A 44 0.29 -0.45 2.27
C LYS A 44 -0.41 0.84 1.89
N TRP A 45 0.20 1.69 1.09
CA TRP A 45 -0.46 2.92 0.65
C TRP A 45 -1.66 2.63 -0.25
N CYS A 46 -1.55 1.70 -1.21
CA CYS A 46 -2.69 1.30 -2.06
C CYS A 46 -3.83 0.66 -1.25
N ASP A 47 -3.50 -0.11 -0.21
CA ASP A 47 -4.46 -0.72 0.72
C ASP A 47 -5.21 0.33 1.55
N LEU A 48 -4.60 1.50 1.77
CA LEU A 48 -5.20 2.62 2.49
C LEU A 48 -5.99 3.58 1.60
N ASP A 49 -5.53 3.87 0.39
CA ASP A 49 -6.22 4.71 -0.61
C ASP A 49 -7.46 3.95 -1.10
N GLY A 50 -8.53 4.05 -0.31
CA GLY A 50 -9.74 3.26 -0.41
C GLY A 50 -10.76 3.96 -1.30
N HIS A 51 -12.02 4.01 -0.87
CA HIS A 51 -13.06 4.72 -1.61
C HIS A 51 -13.28 6.13 -1.04
N PRO A 52 -13.18 7.20 -1.85
CA PRO A 52 -12.85 7.20 -3.28
C PRO A 52 -11.34 7.03 -3.53
N HIS A 53 -10.96 6.29 -4.58
CA HIS A 53 -9.57 6.16 -5.01
C HIS A 53 -9.13 7.49 -5.64
N ASP A 54 -8.62 8.40 -4.81
CA ASP A 54 -8.28 9.78 -5.20
C ASP A 54 -6.76 10.02 -5.27
N ASN A 55 -5.98 8.94 -5.16
CA ASN A 55 -4.52 8.94 -5.08
C ASN A 55 -3.97 9.74 -3.88
N THR A 56 -4.73 9.81 -2.80
CA THR A 56 -4.27 10.38 -1.53
C THR A 56 -4.84 9.57 -0.37
N VAL A 57 -4.09 9.47 0.72
CA VAL A 57 -4.60 8.82 1.94
C VAL A 57 -5.05 9.90 2.92
N SER A 58 -6.34 9.96 3.19
CA SER A 58 -6.94 10.89 4.15
C SER A 58 -6.72 10.47 5.61
N ARG A 59 -6.96 11.40 6.54
CA ARG A 59 -6.90 11.10 7.98
C ARG A 59 -7.82 9.93 8.40
N HIS A 60 -8.97 9.77 7.76
CA HIS A 60 -9.91 8.68 8.06
C HIS A 60 -9.41 7.34 7.54
N GLU A 61 -8.78 7.33 6.37
CA GLU A 61 -8.17 6.13 5.79
C GLU A 61 -6.97 5.65 6.58
N LEU A 62 -6.27 6.52 7.32
CA LEU A 62 -5.21 6.11 8.26
C LEU A 62 -5.72 5.35 9.50
N PHE A 63 -7.04 5.30 9.73
CA PHE A 63 -7.63 4.68 10.92
C PHE A 63 -7.21 3.22 11.14
N PRO A 64 -7.15 2.32 10.12
CA PRO A 64 -6.75 0.93 10.30
C PRO A 64 -5.29 0.74 10.73
N ILE A 65 -4.42 1.73 10.58
CA ILE A 65 -3.04 1.65 11.11
C ILE A 65 -2.99 2.28 12.52
N ARG A 66 -3.78 3.32 12.76
CA ARG A 66 -3.87 3.93 14.11
C ARG A 66 -4.58 3.04 15.13
N ALA A 67 -5.65 2.33 14.73
CA ALA A 67 -6.54 1.63 15.65
C ALA A 67 -6.00 0.32 16.24
N PRO A 68 -5.32 -0.58 15.49
CA PRO A 68 -4.74 -1.80 16.06
C PRO A 68 -3.48 -1.54 16.91
N LEU A 69 -2.88 -0.36 16.77
CA LEU A 69 -1.64 0.05 17.42
C LEU A 69 -1.87 1.04 18.57
N MET A 70 -3.00 0.99 19.29
CA MET A 70 -3.29 1.94 20.39
C MET A 70 -2.15 2.04 21.43
N ALA A 71 -1.42 0.94 21.66
CA ALA A 71 -0.24 0.94 22.55
C ALA A 71 0.92 1.82 22.05
N LEU A 72 1.00 2.06 20.74
CA LEU A 72 2.00 2.87 20.05
C LEU A 72 1.43 4.17 19.48
N GLU A 73 0.23 4.58 19.91
CA GLU A 73 -0.43 5.81 19.42
C GLU A 73 0.48 7.04 19.51
N HIS A 74 1.24 7.14 20.60
CA HIS A 74 2.21 8.21 20.87
C HIS A 74 3.43 8.20 19.94
N CYS A 75 3.71 7.09 19.26
CA CYS A 75 4.78 6.97 18.27
C CYS A 75 4.26 7.18 16.85
N ILE A 76 3.09 6.61 16.54
CA ILE A 76 2.60 6.57 15.18
C ILE A 76 1.91 7.87 14.76
N SER A 77 1.22 8.55 15.70
CA SER A 77 0.52 9.80 15.37
C SER A 77 1.50 10.91 14.97
N PRO A 78 2.57 11.20 15.74
CA PRO A 78 3.55 12.20 15.33
C PRO A 78 4.29 11.82 14.03
N PHE A 79 4.53 10.53 13.80
CA PHE A 79 5.11 10.05 12.55
C PHE A 79 4.20 10.37 11.36
N LEU A 80 2.92 9.99 11.43
CA LEU A 80 1.96 10.24 10.34
C LEU A 80 1.72 11.74 10.11
N GLU A 81 1.74 12.55 11.17
CA GLU A 81 1.69 14.02 11.06
C GLU A 81 2.92 14.58 10.35
N SER A 82 4.11 14.02 10.61
CA SER A 82 5.33 14.44 9.91
C SER A 82 5.35 14.08 8.42
N CYS A 83 4.51 13.13 8.01
CA CYS A 83 4.37 12.74 6.61
C CYS A 83 3.50 13.72 5.80
N ASP A 84 2.82 14.68 6.42
CA ASP A 84 2.03 15.73 5.74
C ASP A 84 2.71 17.11 5.94
N PRO A 85 3.79 17.41 5.20
CA PRO A 85 4.52 18.67 5.34
C PRO A 85 3.76 19.86 4.74
N ASN A 86 2.78 19.61 3.87
CA ASN A 86 2.03 20.64 3.17
C ASN A 86 0.77 21.10 3.97
N GLY A 87 0.32 20.28 4.93
CA GLY A 87 -0.75 20.58 5.87
C GLY A 87 -2.17 20.43 5.31
N ASP A 88 -2.35 19.69 4.21
CA ASP A 88 -3.66 19.47 3.58
C ASP A 88 -4.47 18.32 4.21
N HIS A 89 -3.91 17.67 5.24
CA HIS A 89 -4.49 16.54 5.97
C HIS A 89 -4.66 15.27 5.12
N ARG A 90 -3.88 15.16 4.05
CA ARG A 90 -3.78 14.01 3.16
C ARG A 90 -2.31 13.64 2.99
N ILE A 91 -2.07 12.40 2.58
CA ILE A 91 -0.72 11.90 2.33
C ILE A 91 -0.70 11.30 0.93
N SER A 92 -0.03 12.00 0.01
CA SER A 92 0.30 11.49 -1.32
C SER A 92 1.32 10.35 -1.25
N LEU A 93 1.44 9.56 -2.32
CA LEU A 93 2.43 8.47 -2.38
C LEU A 93 3.88 8.99 -2.25
N GLN A 94 4.15 10.17 -2.81
CA GLN A 94 5.45 10.82 -2.75
C GLN A 94 5.79 11.23 -1.31
N GLU A 95 4.84 11.85 -0.61
CA GLU A 95 4.98 12.20 0.80
C GLU A 95 5.17 10.96 1.67
N TRP A 96 4.39 9.91 1.43
CA TRP A 96 4.50 8.64 2.14
C TRP A 96 5.89 8.02 2.01
N GLY A 97 6.40 7.88 0.78
CA GLY A 97 7.70 7.27 0.56
C GLY A 97 8.86 8.13 1.06
N LYS A 98 8.79 9.45 0.89
CA LYS A 98 9.76 10.39 1.48
C LYS A 98 9.79 10.28 3.00
N CYS A 99 8.62 10.19 3.64
CA CYS A 99 8.50 10.02 5.09
C CYS A 99 9.11 8.69 5.57
N LEU A 100 9.07 7.65 4.76
CA LEU A 100 9.71 6.35 5.01
C LEU A 100 11.22 6.33 4.68
N GLY A 101 11.75 7.40 4.09
CA GLY A 101 13.14 7.52 3.66
C GLY A 101 13.44 6.69 2.41
N LEU A 102 12.49 6.61 1.48
CA LEU A 102 12.61 5.93 0.19
C LEU A 102 12.87 6.96 -0.92
N GLU A 103 13.56 6.54 -1.98
CA GLU A 103 13.77 7.38 -3.16
C GLU A 103 12.48 7.47 -3.98
N GLU A 104 12.12 8.68 -4.43
CA GLU A 104 10.83 8.96 -5.08
C GLU A 104 10.65 8.18 -6.40
N ASP A 105 11.74 7.99 -7.16
CA ASP A 105 11.73 7.29 -8.46
C ASP A 105 11.28 5.83 -8.34
N ASP A 106 11.53 5.20 -7.18
CA ASP A 106 11.19 3.81 -6.91
C ASP A 106 9.70 3.58 -6.63
N LEU A 107 8.95 4.64 -6.29
CA LEU A 107 7.54 4.56 -5.86
C LEU A 107 6.55 4.60 -7.03
N THR A 108 7.03 4.91 -8.24
CA THR A 108 6.22 5.34 -9.37
C THR A 108 5.13 4.32 -9.77
N ALA A 109 3.90 4.61 -9.34
CA ALA A 109 2.59 4.25 -9.90
C ALA A 109 2.29 2.76 -10.17
N ARG A 110 2.16 1.95 -9.12
CA ARG A 110 1.61 0.56 -9.22
C ARG A 110 0.20 0.37 -8.67
N CYS A 111 -0.37 1.31 -7.93
CA CYS A 111 -1.69 1.08 -7.31
C CYS A 111 -2.83 0.89 -8.33
N ALA A 112 -2.87 1.70 -9.39
CA ALA A 112 -3.90 1.60 -10.43
C ALA A 112 -3.76 0.34 -11.32
N GLU A 113 -2.58 -0.27 -11.37
CA GLU A 113 -2.37 -1.54 -12.08
C GLU A 113 -2.83 -2.72 -11.23
N ILE A 114 -2.69 -2.62 -9.90
CA ILE A 114 -3.03 -3.69 -8.95
C ILE A 114 -4.53 -3.77 -8.65
N THR A 115 -5.28 -2.67 -8.76
CA THR A 115 -6.74 -2.63 -8.48
C THR A 115 -7.63 -3.03 -9.65
N LYS A 116 -7.09 -3.37 -10.83
CA LYS A 116 -7.92 -3.92 -11.91
C LYS A 116 -8.38 -5.32 -11.48
N PRO A 117 -9.66 -5.55 -11.19
CA PRO A 117 -10.16 -6.90 -11.09
C PRO A 117 -9.93 -7.54 -12.46
N ASP A 118 -9.55 -8.81 -12.51
CA ASP A 118 -9.67 -9.60 -13.72
C ASP A 118 -11.11 -9.43 -14.24
N GLU A 119 -11.30 -8.59 -15.26
CA GLU A 119 -12.50 -8.67 -16.08
C GLU A 119 -12.46 -10.07 -16.67
N PRO A 120 -13.45 -10.94 -16.43
CA PRO A 120 -13.46 -12.23 -17.06
C PRO A 120 -13.46 -11.98 -18.56
N GLU A 121 -12.44 -12.47 -19.26
CA GLU A 121 -12.45 -12.56 -20.71
C GLU A 121 -13.79 -13.18 -21.09
N ARG A 122 -14.67 -12.34 -21.63
CA ARG A 122 -15.94 -12.77 -22.19
C ARG A 122 -15.55 -13.57 -23.42
N ASN A 123 -15.32 -14.86 -23.24
CA ASN A 123 -15.27 -15.81 -24.33
C ASN A 123 -16.64 -15.74 -25.01
N ASP A 124 -16.72 -14.95 -26.07
CA ASP A 124 -17.81 -14.96 -27.03
C ASP A 124 -17.80 -16.34 -27.71
N ILE A 125 -18.32 -17.36 -27.01
CA ILE A 125 -18.72 -18.61 -27.64
C ILE A 125 -20.04 -18.31 -28.35
N GLU A 126 -19.89 -18.08 -29.65
CA GLU A 126 -20.85 -18.26 -30.74
C GLU A 126 -22.33 -18.40 -30.33
N ALA A 127 -23.10 -17.35 -30.64
CA ALA A 127 -24.49 -17.52 -31.01
C ALA A 127 -24.57 -18.32 -32.32
N ALA A 128 -24.53 -19.65 -32.21
CA ALA A 128 -24.92 -20.58 -33.26
C ALA A 128 -25.40 -21.89 -32.63
N VAL A 129 -26.68 -21.94 -32.22
CA VAL A 129 -27.70 -22.96 -32.58
C VAL A 129 -29.06 -22.42 -32.13
#